data_AF-A0A923XNW6-F1
#
_entry.id   AF-A0A923XNW6-F1
#
_cell.length_a   1.000
_cell.length_b   1.000
_cell.length_c   1.000
_cell.angle_alpha   90.00
_cell.angle_beta   90.00
_cell.angle_gamma   90.00
#
_symmetry.space_group_name_H-M   'P 1'
#
loop_
_entity.id
_entity.type
_entity.pdbx_description
1 polymer ?
#
loop_
_entity_poly.entity_id
_entity_poly.type
_entity_poly.pdbx_seq_one_letter_code
_entity_poly.pdbx_strand_id
1 'polypeptide(L)'
;MKSKESVSLKKVISNVMGDLKSPKYLQGLDFAYIDSNDIYQGALSNLLNGNTEKTLKCLIFGIDLDKDNNSLIHLARTMLFSLSEDFHESGGDIYRQKYSDLGKAIKQLNQKLEKITDEYNTKIALMDEIKETIEKKKKSLLFFLQKSKLNKQFELNRIESNSMPGQIIKLEEEIEKVSFLEKIEEYTKVLGIVLEVCIFPARFSWTLTQE
;
A
#
# COMPACT_ATOMS: atom_id res chain seq x y z
N MET A 1 1.47 -44.35 -9.79
CA MET A 1 0.94 -43.20 -9.02
C MET A 1 0.07 -42.39 -9.95
N LYS A 2 -1.21 -42.15 -9.62
CA LYS A 2 -2.06 -41.23 -10.40
C LYS A 2 -1.35 -39.87 -10.42
N SER A 3 -1.19 -39.28 -11.60
CA SER A 3 -0.71 -37.91 -11.74
C SER A 3 -1.53 -37.04 -10.78
N LYS A 4 -0.89 -36.43 -9.79
CA LYS A 4 -1.55 -35.38 -9.00
C LYS A 4 -2.06 -34.38 -10.02
N GLU A 5 -3.37 -34.23 -10.17
CA GLU A 5 -3.93 -33.16 -11.00
C GLU A 5 -3.27 -31.86 -10.55
N SER A 6 -2.54 -31.24 -11.46
CA SER A 6 -1.63 -30.17 -11.14
C SER A 6 -2.44 -28.90 -10.97
N VAL A 7 -2.78 -28.56 -9.71
CA VAL A 7 -3.42 -27.29 -9.35
C VAL A 7 -2.59 -26.12 -9.88
N SER A 8 -3.13 -25.33 -10.82
CA SER A 8 -2.41 -24.15 -11.33
C SER A 8 -2.32 -23.07 -10.26
N LEU A 9 -1.09 -22.65 -9.95
CA LEU A 9 -0.85 -21.60 -8.96
C LEU A 9 -1.47 -20.27 -9.41
N LYS A 10 -1.45 -19.99 -10.72
CA LYS A 10 -2.10 -18.82 -11.31
C LYS A 10 -3.60 -18.79 -11.04
N LYS A 11 -4.29 -19.93 -11.21
CA LYS A 11 -5.73 -20.06 -10.89
C LYS A 11 -6.00 -19.84 -9.40
N VAL A 12 -5.20 -20.44 -8.52
CA VAL A 12 -5.33 -20.27 -7.07
C VAL A 12 -5.16 -18.79 -6.68
N ILE A 13 -4.12 -18.14 -7.19
CA ILE A 13 -3.87 -16.71 -6.93
C ILE A 13 -5.03 -15.86 -7.43
N SER A 14 -5.56 -16.13 -8.63
CA SER A 14 -6.72 -15.40 -9.15
C SER A 14 -7.93 -15.50 -8.23
N ASN A 15 -8.25 -16.71 -7.77
CA ASN A 15 -9.40 -16.94 -6.90
C ASN A 15 -9.22 -16.39 -5.48
N VAL A 16 -8.02 -16.50 -4.89
CA VAL A 16 -7.77 -16.11 -3.49
C VAL A 16 -7.49 -14.59 -3.34
N MET A 17 -6.87 -13.97 -4.33
CA MET A 17 -6.58 -12.52 -4.32
C MET A 17 -7.74 -11.71 -4.92
N GLY A 18 -8.57 -12.31 -5.77
CA GLY A 18 -9.64 -11.66 -6.50
C GLY A 18 -9.16 -10.90 -7.73
N ASP A 19 -10.10 -10.60 -8.63
CA ASP A 19 -9.84 -10.08 -9.99
C ASP A 19 -9.16 -8.71 -10.03
N LEU A 20 -9.24 -7.93 -8.94
CA LEU A 20 -8.61 -6.61 -8.87
C LEU A 20 -7.12 -6.68 -8.51
N LYS A 21 -6.73 -7.63 -7.65
CA LYS A 21 -5.34 -7.74 -7.14
C LYS A 21 -4.52 -8.79 -7.89
N SER A 22 -5.16 -9.85 -8.39
CA SER A 22 -4.45 -10.92 -9.09
C SER A 22 -3.72 -10.47 -10.38
N PRO A 23 -4.23 -9.54 -11.22
CA PRO A 23 -3.54 -9.16 -12.45
C PRO A 23 -2.15 -8.57 -12.19
N LYS A 24 -1.96 -7.87 -11.07
CA LYS A 24 -0.67 -7.31 -10.63
C LYS A 24 0.43 -8.36 -10.61
N TYR A 25 0.13 -9.60 -10.25
CA TYR A 25 1.12 -10.68 -10.12
C TYR A 25 1.10 -11.69 -11.28
N LEU A 26 0.00 -11.72 -12.05
CA LEU A 26 -0.20 -12.69 -13.12
C LEU A 26 0.11 -12.12 -14.53
N GLN A 27 0.09 -10.79 -14.69
CA GLN A 27 0.36 -10.12 -15.95
C GLN A 27 1.78 -9.53 -16.03
N GLY A 28 2.30 -9.43 -17.25
CA GLY A 28 3.52 -8.66 -17.53
C GLY A 28 4.84 -9.41 -17.40
N LEU A 29 4.80 -10.74 -17.55
CA LEU A 29 6.02 -11.53 -17.66
C LEU A 29 6.08 -12.21 -19.03
N ASP A 30 6.54 -11.45 -20.01
CA ASP A 30 7.09 -12.02 -21.25
C ASP A 30 8.46 -12.60 -20.90
N PHE A 31 8.47 -13.77 -20.26
CA PHE A 31 9.71 -14.44 -19.93
C PHE A 31 10.28 -15.13 -21.16
N ALA A 32 11.50 -14.74 -21.53
CA ALA A 32 12.37 -15.50 -22.41
C ALA A 32 13.22 -16.53 -21.62
N TYR A 33 12.68 -17.08 -20.53
CA TYR A 33 13.39 -18.08 -19.72
C TYR A 33 13.01 -19.48 -20.18
N ILE A 34 14.03 -20.30 -20.44
CA ILE A 34 13.89 -21.61 -21.08
C ILE A 34 13.67 -22.70 -20.03
N ASP A 35 14.16 -22.50 -18.79
CA ASP A 35 14.02 -23.45 -17.69
C ASP A 35 13.78 -22.80 -16.31
N SER A 36 13.53 -23.62 -15.29
CA SER A 36 13.27 -23.19 -13.91
C SER A 36 14.49 -22.58 -13.20
N ASN A 37 15.72 -22.91 -13.64
CA ASN A 37 16.94 -22.37 -13.05
C ASN A 37 17.17 -20.92 -13.48
N ASP A 38 16.92 -20.61 -14.75
CA ASP A 38 16.93 -19.24 -15.26
C ASP A 38 15.93 -18.36 -14.50
N ILE A 39 14.74 -18.90 -14.22
CA ILE A 39 13.70 -18.20 -13.45
C ILE A 39 14.16 -17.97 -12.01
N TYR A 40 14.80 -18.94 -11.37
CA TYR A 40 15.38 -18.77 -10.03
C TYR A 40 16.43 -17.65 -10.00
N GLN A 41 17.36 -17.63 -10.96
CA GLN A 41 18.37 -16.57 -11.04
C GLN A 41 17.74 -15.19 -11.29
N GLY A 42 16.71 -15.14 -12.15
CA GLY A 42 15.92 -13.93 -12.35
C GLY A 42 15.20 -13.46 -11.08
N ALA A 43 14.61 -14.38 -10.32
CA ALA A 43 13.96 -14.08 -9.04
C ALA A 43 14.95 -13.50 -8.03
N LEU A 44 16.10 -14.14 -7.88
CA LEU A 44 17.17 -13.72 -6.97
C LEU A 44 17.75 -12.37 -7.36
N SER A 45 18.02 -12.15 -8.66
CA SER A 45 18.53 -10.86 -9.15
C SER A 45 17.55 -9.71 -8.89
N ASN A 46 16.25 -9.93 -9.14
CA ASN A 46 15.23 -8.92 -8.82
C ASN A 46 15.16 -8.64 -7.30
N LEU A 47 15.34 -9.66 -6.47
CA LEU A 47 15.31 -9.51 -5.02
C LEU A 47 16.48 -8.67 -4.51
N LEU A 48 17.70 -8.98 -5.00
CA LEU A 48 18.91 -8.23 -4.66
C LEU A 48 18.84 -6.77 -5.11
N ASN A 49 18.08 -6.48 -6.16
CA ASN A 49 17.81 -5.13 -6.65
C ASN A 49 16.63 -4.44 -5.94
N GLY A 50 16.07 -5.03 -4.88
CA GLY A 50 14.96 -4.47 -4.11
C GLY A 50 13.60 -4.52 -4.81
N ASN A 51 13.45 -5.33 -5.87
CA ASN A 51 12.20 -5.45 -6.62
C ASN A 51 11.40 -6.70 -6.21
N THR A 52 10.80 -6.64 -5.01
CA THR A 52 10.00 -7.73 -4.44
C THR A 52 8.86 -8.17 -5.34
N GLU A 53 8.16 -7.24 -6.00
CA GLU A 53 7.03 -7.58 -6.88
C GLU A 53 7.47 -8.43 -8.07
N LYS A 54 8.57 -8.04 -8.74
CA LYS A 54 9.13 -8.83 -9.85
C LYS A 54 9.67 -10.18 -9.36
N THR A 55 10.24 -10.25 -8.17
CA THR A 55 10.65 -11.53 -7.58
C THR A 55 9.46 -12.46 -7.35
N LEU A 56 8.35 -11.97 -6.78
CA LEU A 56 7.13 -12.76 -6.59
C LEU A 56 6.58 -13.28 -7.90
N LYS A 57 6.56 -12.42 -8.91
CA LYS A 57 6.23 -12.76 -10.29
C LYS A 57 7.08 -13.93 -10.80
N CYS A 58 8.41 -13.87 -10.71
CA CYS A 58 9.28 -14.98 -11.08
C CYS A 58 8.98 -16.26 -10.28
N LEU A 59 8.80 -16.15 -8.96
CA LEU A 59 8.47 -17.28 -8.10
C LEU A 59 7.17 -17.97 -8.52
N ILE A 60 6.11 -17.21 -8.78
CA ILE A 60 4.81 -17.74 -9.20
C ILE A 60 4.98 -18.55 -10.49
N PHE A 61 5.66 -18.00 -11.48
CA PHE A 61 5.82 -18.67 -12.77
C PHE A 61 6.77 -19.88 -12.68
N GLY A 62 7.87 -19.75 -11.95
CA GLY A 62 8.83 -20.84 -11.77
C GLY A 62 8.21 -22.03 -11.03
N ILE A 63 7.40 -21.78 -10.00
CA ILE A 63 6.68 -22.83 -9.27
C ILE A 63 5.54 -23.43 -10.10
N ASP A 64 4.85 -22.66 -10.94
CA ASP A 64 3.82 -23.20 -11.83
C ASP A 64 4.44 -24.14 -12.90
N LEU A 65 5.69 -23.88 -13.30
CA LEU A 65 6.47 -24.74 -14.21
C LEU A 65 7.05 -25.98 -13.51
N ASP A 66 7.67 -25.79 -12.34
CA ASP A 66 8.26 -26.86 -11.53
C ASP A 66 7.93 -26.66 -10.05
N LYS A 67 6.91 -27.40 -9.60
CA LYS A 67 6.36 -27.30 -8.24
C LYS A 67 7.27 -27.87 -7.16
N ASP A 68 8.20 -28.75 -7.54
CA ASP A 68 9.11 -29.43 -6.63
C ASP A 68 10.49 -28.75 -6.62
N ASN A 69 10.63 -27.59 -7.27
CA ASN A 69 11.86 -26.82 -7.32
C ASN A 69 12.25 -26.29 -5.93
N ASN A 70 13.12 -27.02 -5.25
CA ASN A 70 13.57 -26.70 -3.89
C ASN A 70 14.20 -25.31 -3.78
N SER A 71 14.90 -24.83 -4.82
CA SER A 71 15.56 -23.52 -4.80
C SER A 71 14.54 -22.38 -4.80
N LEU A 72 13.50 -22.47 -5.64
CA LEU A 72 12.40 -21.50 -5.68
C LEU A 72 11.57 -21.55 -4.38
N ILE A 73 11.27 -22.75 -3.87
CA ILE A 73 10.56 -22.91 -2.59
C ILE A 73 11.36 -22.31 -1.44
N HIS A 74 12.67 -22.57 -1.39
CA HIS A 74 13.56 -22.01 -0.37
C HIS A 74 13.58 -20.48 -0.44
N LEU A 75 13.74 -19.91 -1.63
CA LEU A 75 13.70 -18.46 -1.83
C LEU A 75 12.38 -17.85 -1.34
N ALA A 76 11.24 -18.46 -1.70
CA ALA A 76 9.92 -18.02 -1.25
C ALA A 76 9.79 -18.08 0.29
N ARG A 77 10.31 -19.12 0.94
CA ARG A 77 10.33 -19.23 2.41
C ARG A 77 11.19 -18.13 3.05
N THR A 78 12.41 -17.94 2.57
CA THR A 78 13.32 -16.90 3.09
C THR A 78 12.71 -15.52 2.97
N MET A 79 12.09 -15.20 1.81
CA MET A 79 11.38 -13.94 1.63
C MET A 79 10.20 -13.78 2.60
N LEU A 80 9.43 -14.85 2.81
CA LEU A 80 8.29 -14.81 3.73
C LEU A 80 8.74 -14.51 5.17
N PHE A 81 9.84 -15.12 5.61
CA PHE A 81 10.42 -14.84 6.92
C PHE A 81 10.91 -13.40 7.03
N SER A 82 11.71 -12.93 6.06
CA SER A 82 12.23 -11.56 6.06
C SER A 82 11.11 -10.52 6.07
N LEU A 83 10.08 -10.69 5.24
CA LEU A 83 8.95 -9.77 5.19
C LEU A 83 8.12 -9.78 6.48
N SER A 84 8.00 -10.94 7.12
CA SER A 84 7.32 -11.05 8.42
C SER A 84 8.10 -10.32 9.51
N GLU A 85 9.43 -10.45 9.51
CA GLU A 85 10.32 -9.71 10.41
C GLU A 85 10.20 -8.20 10.17
N ASP A 86 10.32 -7.74 8.92
CA ASP A 86 10.15 -6.33 8.54
C ASP A 86 8.81 -5.76 9.02
N PHE A 87 7.73 -6.56 8.93
CA PHE A 87 6.40 -6.18 9.42
C PHE A 87 6.39 -5.96 10.93
N HIS A 88 6.94 -6.92 11.70
CA HIS A 88 6.99 -6.85 13.16
C HIS A 88 7.88 -5.69 13.63
N GLU A 89 9.09 -5.56 13.09
CA GLU A 89 10.02 -4.48 13.44
C GLU A 89 9.47 -3.10 13.11
N SER A 90 8.66 -3.01 12.04
CA SER A 90 7.96 -1.79 11.67
C SER A 90 6.75 -1.45 12.56
N GLY A 91 6.48 -2.24 13.59
CA GLY A 91 5.33 -2.06 14.49
C GLY A 91 4.00 -2.50 13.85
N GLY A 92 4.03 -3.40 12.88
CA GLY A 92 2.85 -3.84 12.15
C GLY A 92 1.74 -4.39 13.04
N ASP A 93 2.08 -5.04 14.16
CA ASP A 93 1.10 -5.51 15.14
C ASP A 93 0.32 -4.38 15.81
N ILE A 94 0.98 -3.25 16.10
CA ILE A 94 0.34 -2.06 16.66
C ILE A 94 -0.66 -1.50 15.65
N TYR A 95 -0.28 -1.45 14.37
CA TYR A 95 -1.15 -0.97 13.30
C TYR A 95 -2.32 -1.92 13.03
N ARG A 96 -2.15 -3.24 13.16
CA ARG A 96 -3.26 -4.20 13.09
C ARG A 96 -4.26 -4.08 14.23
N GLN A 97 -3.79 -3.71 15.43
CA GLN A 97 -4.68 -3.41 16.55
C GLN A 97 -5.44 -2.10 16.31
N LYS A 98 -4.79 -1.10 15.72
CA LYS A 98 -5.39 0.20 15.40
C LYS A 98 -6.37 0.12 14.22
N TYR A 99 -6.03 -0.67 13.21
CA TYR A 99 -6.75 -0.78 11.96
C TYR A 99 -7.08 -2.25 11.67
N SER A 100 -8.36 -2.58 11.66
CA SER A 100 -8.83 -3.92 11.28
C SER A 100 -8.46 -4.31 9.84
N ASP A 101 -8.29 -3.32 8.96
CA ASP A 101 -7.96 -3.48 7.55
C ASP A 101 -7.10 -2.29 7.11
N LEU A 102 -5.81 -2.54 6.86
CA LEU A 102 -4.84 -1.50 6.48
C LEU A 102 -5.23 -0.83 5.15
N GLY A 103 -5.78 -1.59 4.20
CA GLY A 103 -6.23 -1.06 2.91
C GLY A 103 -7.39 -0.08 3.05
N LYS A 104 -8.35 -0.37 3.93
CA LYS A 104 -9.44 0.56 4.27
C LYS A 104 -8.93 1.77 5.05
N ALA A 105 -7.98 1.57 5.97
CA ALA A 105 -7.38 2.65 6.74
C ALA A 105 -6.70 3.68 5.84
N ILE A 106 -5.93 3.24 4.83
CA ILE A 106 -5.31 4.13 3.84
C ILE A 106 -6.35 5.01 3.16
N LYS A 107 -7.49 4.44 2.73
CA LYS A 107 -8.57 5.22 2.10
C LYS A 107 -9.15 6.28 3.04
N GLN A 108 -9.40 5.91 4.29
CA GLN A 108 -9.95 6.84 5.29
C GLN A 108 -8.96 7.95 5.64
N LEU A 109 -7.68 7.62 5.79
CA LEU A 109 -6.62 8.59 6.06
C LEU A 109 -6.44 9.56 4.89
N ASN A 110 -6.44 9.08 3.65
CA ASN A 110 -6.38 9.94 2.47
C ASN A 110 -7.59 10.90 2.39
N GLN A 111 -8.81 10.41 2.65
CA GLN A 111 -9.99 11.28 2.71
C GLN A 111 -9.90 12.33 3.82
N LYS A 112 -9.26 11.99 4.95
CA LYS A 112 -9.02 12.93 6.04
C LYS A 112 -7.96 13.97 5.67
N LEU A 113 -6.89 13.55 4.99
CA LEU A 113 -5.83 14.41 4.48
C LEU A 113 -6.40 15.43 3.50
N GLU A 114 -7.20 14.98 2.53
CA GLU A 114 -7.88 15.82 1.54
C GLU A 114 -8.73 16.90 2.23
N LYS A 115 -9.60 16.51 3.17
CA LYS A 115 -10.43 17.46 3.92
C LYS A 115 -9.62 18.52 4.67
N ILE A 116 -8.56 18.12 5.37
CA ILE A 116 -7.71 19.07 6.12
C ILE A 116 -6.97 20.00 5.17
N THR A 117 -6.56 19.49 4.01
CA THR A 117 -5.87 20.27 2.98
C THR A 117 -6.80 21.30 2.36
N ASP A 118 -8.05 20.92 2.06
CA ASP A 118 -9.08 21.83 1.57
C ASP A 118 -9.45 22.92 2.60
N GLU A 119 -9.59 22.53 3.88
CA GLU A 119 -9.82 23.47 4.97
C GLU A 119 -8.64 24.46 5.12
N TYR A 120 -7.41 23.97 5.03
CA TYR A 120 -6.20 24.79 5.09
C TYR A 120 -6.15 25.80 3.94
N ASN A 121 -6.37 25.35 2.70
CA ASN A 121 -6.41 26.21 1.52
C ASN A 121 -7.51 27.26 1.62
N THR A 122 -8.69 26.88 2.11
CA THR A 122 -9.82 27.79 2.34
C THR A 122 -9.47 28.86 3.37
N LYS A 123 -8.80 28.49 4.47
CA LYS A 123 -8.37 29.45 5.50
C LYS A 123 -7.31 30.41 4.99
N ILE A 124 -6.36 29.95 4.18
CA ILE A 124 -5.37 30.82 3.53
C ILE A 124 -6.08 31.84 2.64
N ALA A 125 -7.00 31.39 1.78
CA ALA A 125 -7.76 32.28 0.90
C ALA A 125 -8.55 33.34 1.69
N LEU A 126 -9.24 32.94 2.76
CA LEU A 126 -9.95 33.86 3.65
C LEU A 126 -9.01 34.87 4.32
N MET A 127 -7.82 34.43 4.74
CA MET A 127 -6.82 35.35 5.31
C MET A 127 -6.37 36.40 4.30
N ASP A 128 -6.20 36.02 3.03
CA ASP A 128 -5.80 36.95 1.98
C ASP A 128 -6.94 37.93 1.61
N GLU A 129 -8.19 37.47 1.56
CA GLU A 129 -9.37 38.34 1.39
C GLU A 129 -9.51 39.36 2.54
N ILE A 130 -9.26 38.93 3.78
CA ILE A 130 -9.29 39.81 4.96
C ILE A 130 -8.18 40.86 4.85
N LYS A 131 -6.95 40.47 4.48
CA LYS A 131 -5.83 41.42 4.28
C LYS A 131 -6.18 42.45 3.21
N GLU A 132 -6.68 42.01 2.06
CA GLU A 132 -7.04 42.89 0.95
C GLU A 132 -8.15 43.87 1.37
N THR A 133 -9.15 43.39 2.12
CA THR A 133 -10.22 44.23 2.67
C THR A 133 -9.69 45.28 3.64
N ILE A 134 -8.74 44.90 4.52
CA ILE A 134 -8.07 45.83 5.43
C ILE A 134 -7.31 46.91 4.67
N GLU A 135 -6.58 46.53 3.61
CA GLU A 135 -5.84 47.49 2.80
C GLU A 135 -6.75 48.45 2.05
N LYS A 136 -7.81 47.95 1.41
CA LYS A 136 -8.77 48.76 0.65
C LYS A 136 -9.55 49.75 1.51
N LYS A 137 -9.90 49.38 2.74
CA LYS A 137 -10.76 50.20 3.63
C LYS A 137 -9.99 51.04 4.66
N LYS A 138 -8.65 51.07 4.60
CA LYS A 138 -7.77 51.84 5.52
C LYS A 138 -8.16 53.31 5.73
N LYS A 139 -8.88 53.95 4.79
CA LYS A 139 -9.26 55.38 4.83
C LYS A 139 -10.70 55.66 5.33
N SER A 140 -11.49 54.65 5.71
CA SER A 140 -12.88 54.84 6.15
C SER A 140 -13.02 54.91 7.68
N LEU A 141 -13.74 55.92 8.20
CA LEU A 141 -14.01 56.09 9.64
C LEU A 141 -14.85 54.93 10.23
N LEU A 142 -15.81 54.40 9.46
CA LEU A 142 -16.61 53.21 9.83
C LEU A 142 -15.74 51.95 9.97
N PHE A 143 -14.60 51.92 9.26
CA PHE A 143 -13.65 50.80 9.34
C PHE A 143 -12.94 50.76 10.69
N PHE A 144 -12.65 51.90 11.32
CA PHE A 144 -12.00 51.94 12.64
C PHE A 144 -12.83 51.26 13.74
N LEU A 145 -14.16 51.33 13.69
CA LEU A 145 -15.07 50.68 14.64
C LEU A 145 -15.16 49.16 14.43
N GLN A 146 -14.98 48.67 13.20
CA GLN A 146 -15.06 47.23 12.87
C GLN A 146 -13.68 46.54 12.86
N LYS A 147 -12.58 47.31 12.84
CA LYS A 147 -11.20 46.82 12.74
C LYS A 147 -10.80 45.87 13.86
N SER A 148 -11.27 46.08 15.10
CA SER A 148 -10.92 45.21 16.23
C SER A 148 -11.49 43.79 16.07
N LYS A 149 -12.73 43.67 15.58
CA LYS A 149 -13.36 42.37 15.28
C LYS A 149 -12.67 41.67 14.11
N LEU A 150 -12.36 42.40 13.05
CA LEU A 150 -11.66 41.86 11.88
C LEU A 150 -10.25 41.36 12.24
N ASN A 151 -9.50 42.14 13.03
CA ASN A 151 -8.17 41.74 13.50
C ASN A 151 -8.21 40.53 14.42
N LYS A 152 -9.22 40.44 15.31
CA LYS A 152 -9.40 39.25 16.17
C LYS A 152 -9.68 38.00 15.35
N GLN A 153 -10.51 38.11 14.31
CA GLN A 153 -10.82 37.00 13.41
C GLN A 153 -9.60 36.60 12.56
N PHE A 154 -8.81 37.57 12.11
CA PHE A 154 -7.55 37.31 11.40
C PHE A 154 -6.54 36.59 12.29
N GLU A 155 -6.36 37.01 13.54
CA GLU A 155 -5.45 36.34 14.49
C GLU A 155 -5.91 34.92 14.84
N LEU A 156 -7.22 34.70 15.02
CA LEU A 156 -7.77 33.35 15.24
C LEU A 156 -7.50 32.43 14.03
N ASN A 157 -7.82 32.89 12.82
CA ASN A 157 -7.57 32.14 11.60
C ASN A 157 -6.06 31.87 11.39
N ARG A 158 -5.20 32.82 11.75
CA ARG A 158 -3.74 32.68 11.67
C ARG A 158 -3.22 31.62 12.64
N ILE A 159 -3.66 31.62 13.89
CA ILE A 159 -3.25 30.63 14.89
C ILE A 159 -3.66 29.22 14.44
N GLU A 160 -4.90 29.06 13.99
CA GLU A 160 -5.41 27.77 13.52
C GLU A 160 -4.67 27.31 12.25
N SER A 161 -4.48 28.19 11.27
CA SER A 161 -3.77 27.91 10.03
C SER A 161 -2.30 27.52 10.27
N ASN A 162 -1.64 28.05 11.30
CA ASN A 162 -0.26 27.68 11.62
C ASN A 162 -0.13 26.25 12.17
N SER A 163 -1.22 25.68 12.70
CA SER A 163 -1.21 24.32 13.26
C SER A 163 -1.52 23.24 12.21
N MET A 164 -2.19 23.60 11.12
CA MET A 164 -2.65 22.67 10.08
C MET A 164 -1.52 21.99 9.28
N PRO A 165 -0.43 22.69 8.87
CA PRO A 165 0.70 22.04 8.19
C PRO A 165 1.31 20.89 9.00
N GLY A 166 1.42 21.05 10.33
CA GLY A 166 1.93 19.99 11.20
C GLY A 166 0.98 18.79 11.32
N GLN A 167 -0.33 18.97 11.12
CA GLN A 167 -1.30 17.88 11.07
C GLN A 167 -1.27 17.15 9.74
N ILE A 168 -1.10 17.88 8.63
CA ILE A 168 -0.94 17.35 7.27
C ILE A 168 0.29 16.44 7.22
N ILE A 169 1.45 16.94 7.65
CA ILE A 169 2.72 16.16 7.64
C ILE A 169 2.57 14.86 8.44
N LYS A 170 2.00 14.92 9.65
CA LYS A 170 1.78 13.72 10.48
C LYS A 170 0.84 12.70 9.82
N LEU A 171 -0.18 13.17 9.10
CA LEU A 171 -1.09 12.29 8.38
C LEU A 171 -0.41 11.66 7.16
N GLU A 172 0.41 12.42 6.44
CA GLU A 172 1.21 11.90 5.32
C GLU A 172 2.18 10.82 5.78
N GLU A 173 2.93 11.06 6.86
CA GLU A 173 3.82 10.08 7.48
C GLU A 173 3.05 8.82 7.92
N GLU A 174 1.86 8.99 8.50
CA GLU A 174 1.01 7.86 8.88
C GLU A 174 0.51 7.08 7.67
N ILE A 175 0.06 7.75 6.60
CA ILE A 175 -0.38 7.11 5.35
C ILE A 175 0.77 6.32 4.73
N GLU A 176 1.96 6.90 4.67
CA GLU A 176 3.15 6.23 4.13
C GLU A 176 3.44 4.94 4.93
N LYS A 177 3.43 5.02 6.27
CA LYS A 177 3.68 3.86 7.12
C LYS A 177 2.62 2.77 6.94
N VAL A 178 1.33 3.12 6.91
CA VAL A 178 0.24 2.15 6.72
C VAL A 178 0.32 1.53 5.31
N SER A 179 0.66 2.31 4.29
CA SER A 179 0.85 1.84 2.91
C SER A 179 2.02 0.86 2.79
N PHE A 180 3.13 1.14 3.47
CA PHE A 180 4.25 0.22 3.55
C PHE A 180 3.87 -1.12 4.18
N LEU A 181 3.15 -1.09 5.32
CA LEU A 181 2.71 -2.30 6.01
C LEU A 181 1.67 -3.11 5.21
N GLU A 182 0.74 -2.44 4.50
CA GLU A 182 -0.24 -3.11 3.63
C GLU A 182 0.44 -3.87 2.49
N LYS A 183 1.49 -3.26 1.89
CA LYS A 183 2.28 -3.92 0.84
C LYS A 183 3.00 -5.16 1.37
N ILE A 184 3.61 -5.08 2.56
CA ILE A 184 4.25 -6.25 3.17
C ILE A 184 3.22 -7.36 3.40
N GLU A 185 2.06 -7.02 3.96
CA GLU A 185 1.00 -8.00 4.22
C GLU A 185 0.50 -8.64 2.91
N GLU A 186 0.34 -7.84 1.84
CA GLU A 186 -0.01 -8.34 0.51
C GLU A 186 1.04 -9.33 -0.01
N TYR A 187 2.33 -9.00 0.06
CA TYR A 187 3.42 -9.87 -0.41
C TYR A 187 3.53 -11.16 0.40
N THR A 188 3.44 -11.07 1.73
CA THR A 188 3.41 -12.22 2.65
C THR A 188 2.23 -13.13 2.32
N LYS A 189 1.05 -12.57 2.02
CA LYS A 189 -0.12 -13.35 1.59
C LYS A 189 0.14 -14.09 0.28
N VAL A 190 0.71 -13.43 -0.73
CA VAL A 190 1.05 -14.07 -2.01
C VAL A 190 2.04 -15.22 -1.78
N LEU A 191 3.13 -15.00 -1.04
CA LEU A 191 4.11 -16.04 -0.70
C LEU A 191 3.49 -17.21 0.06
N GLY A 192 2.59 -16.92 1.00
CA GLY A 192 1.83 -17.94 1.73
C GLY A 192 1.07 -18.85 0.76
N ILE A 193 0.37 -18.28 -0.22
CA ILE A 193 -0.34 -19.05 -1.26
C ILE A 193 0.64 -19.89 -2.08
N VAL A 194 1.76 -19.33 -2.53
CA VAL A 194 2.79 -20.06 -3.28
C VAL A 194 3.25 -21.30 -2.51
N LEU A 195 3.61 -21.12 -1.24
CA LEU A 195 4.10 -22.22 -0.40
C LEU A 195 3.01 -23.25 -0.07
N GLU A 196 1.79 -22.80 0.20
CA GLU A 196 0.66 -23.70 0.48
C GLU A 196 0.32 -24.58 -0.73
N VAL A 197 0.38 -24.05 -1.95
CA VAL A 197 0.14 -24.85 -3.16
C VAL A 197 1.22 -25.91 -3.36
N CYS A 198 2.49 -25.59 -3.08
CA CYS A 198 3.58 -26.56 -3.12
C CYS A 198 3.41 -27.67 -2.07
N ILE A 199 3.11 -27.30 -0.82
CA ILE A 199 3.10 -28.24 0.30
C ILE A 199 1.78 -29.03 0.37
N PHE A 200 0.65 -28.36 0.12
CA PHE A 200 -0.70 -28.90 0.32
C PHE A 200 -1.59 -28.74 -0.93
N PRO A 201 -1.20 -29.25 -2.11
CA PRO A 201 -1.96 -29.04 -3.34
C PRO A 201 -3.41 -29.55 -3.27
N ALA A 202 -3.68 -30.60 -2.48
CA ALA A 202 -5.02 -31.16 -2.33
C ALA A 202 -6.06 -30.17 -1.76
N ARG A 203 -5.63 -29.16 -0.97
CA ARG A 203 -6.51 -28.11 -0.43
C ARG A 203 -7.12 -27.23 -1.52
N PHE A 204 -6.53 -27.24 -2.70
CA PHE A 204 -6.91 -26.41 -3.83
C PHE A 204 -7.50 -27.23 -4.98
N SER A 205 -7.84 -28.50 -4.74
CA SER A 205 -8.44 -29.38 -5.77
C SER A 205 -9.74 -28.83 -6.34
N TRP A 206 -10.49 -28.00 -5.59
CA TRP A 206 -11.68 -27.28 -6.05
C TRP A 206 -11.42 -26.29 -7.20
N THR A 207 -10.18 -25.84 -7.43
CA THR A 207 -9.87 -24.98 -8.59
C THR A 207 -9.83 -25.76 -9.90
N LEU A 208 -9.81 -27.09 -9.83
CA LEU A 208 -9.84 -27.97 -11.01
C LEU A 208 -11.25 -28.10 -11.59
N THR A 209 -12.28 -27.85 -10.79
CA THR A 209 -13.69 -27.96 -11.19
C THR A 209 -14.31 -26.65 -11.68
N GLN A 210 -13.53 -25.56 -11.65
CA GLN A 210 -13.93 -24.26 -12.22
C GLN A 210 -13.33 -24.15 -13.62
N GLU A 211 -14.11 -24.53 -14.63
CA GLU A 211 -13.88 -24.24 -16.06
C GLU A 211 -14.68 -23.02 -16.51
#